data_AF-A0A812T8R6-F1
#
_entry.id   AF-A0A812T8R6-F1
#
_cell.length_a   1.000
_cell.length_b   1.000
_cell.length_c   1.000
_cell.angle_alpha   90.00
_cell.angle_beta   90.00
_cell.angle_gamma   90.00
#
_symmetry.space_group_name_H-M   'P 1'
#
loop_
_entity.id
_entity.type
_entity.pdbx_description
1 polymer ?
#
loop_
_entity_poly.entity_id
_entity_poly.type
_entity_poly.pdbx_seq_one_letter_code
_entity_poly.pdbx_strand_id
1 'polypeptide(L)'
;MSMQEALRTLGYNTYHMEALLRDGSHAKKWRELYEGKVSVKEVFEKIAKDGYNATMDNPMCEYFAEQMKMFPDAQVILTLHPKEAAGWEKSFSTLMETVRVQSSPFSLFYPNFLSFIPRVQDLNAARCLMGQKTMWLEPCKLIYEYDQHREGWLATQYEKHNAMVRTLVPEEKLLEFTVTEGWVNDSAFIARLGLMLKVVIYSWIPVTVLLL
;
A
#
# COMPACT_ATOMS: atom_id res chain seq x y z
N MET A 1 -15.39 2.80 -10.71
CA MET A 1 -14.20 1.96 -11.00
C MET A 1 -13.22 2.15 -9.85
N SER A 2 -12.43 1.15 -9.48
CA SER A 2 -11.34 1.32 -8.50
C SER A 2 -10.02 1.65 -9.22
N MET A 3 -9.04 2.12 -8.47
CA MET A 3 -7.76 2.54 -9.05
C MET A 3 -6.93 1.37 -9.62
N GLN A 4 -6.98 0.22 -8.95
CA GLN A 4 -6.43 -1.05 -9.43
C GLN A 4 -7.07 -1.50 -10.76
N GLU A 5 -8.35 -1.17 -10.96
CA GLU A 5 -9.10 -1.57 -12.15
C GLU A 5 -8.84 -0.64 -13.34
N ALA A 6 -8.62 0.66 -13.09
CA ALA A 6 -8.12 1.57 -14.11
C ALA A 6 -6.76 1.11 -14.65
N LEU A 7 -5.88 0.59 -13.79
CA LEU A 7 -4.59 0.03 -14.19
C LEU A 7 -4.68 -1.24 -15.03
N ARG A 8 -5.53 -2.18 -14.60
CA ARG A 8 -5.82 -3.39 -15.38
C ARG A 8 -6.37 -3.04 -16.76
N THR A 9 -7.24 -2.02 -16.84
CA THR A 9 -7.80 -1.49 -18.10
C THR A 9 -6.71 -0.90 -19.01
N LEU A 10 -5.64 -0.32 -18.45
CA LEU A 10 -4.48 0.21 -19.17
C LEU A 10 -3.40 -0.86 -19.46
N GLY A 11 -3.65 -2.13 -19.15
CA GLY A 11 -2.76 -3.25 -19.44
C GLY A 11 -1.73 -3.59 -18.36
N TYR A 12 -1.87 -3.04 -17.14
CA TYR A 12 -0.91 -3.25 -16.06
C TYR A 12 -1.28 -4.42 -15.13
N ASN A 13 -0.30 -5.27 -14.84
CA ASN A 13 -0.42 -6.33 -13.85
C ASN A 13 -0.02 -5.80 -12.48
N THR A 14 -1.01 -5.36 -11.71
CA THR A 14 -0.79 -4.58 -10.50
C THR A 14 -0.77 -5.43 -9.23
N TYR A 15 0.34 -5.36 -8.50
CA TYR A 15 0.52 -5.96 -7.19
C TYR A 15 -0.31 -5.20 -6.13
N HIS A 16 -0.97 -5.90 -5.23
CA HIS A 16 -1.88 -5.36 -4.20
C HIS A 16 -1.97 -6.36 -3.04
N MET A 17 -2.58 -6.02 -1.89
CA MET A 17 -2.81 -6.97 -0.78
C MET A 17 -3.49 -8.28 -1.21
N GLU A 18 -4.31 -8.23 -2.27
CA GLU A 18 -4.91 -9.39 -2.94
C GLU A 18 -3.87 -10.47 -3.34
N ALA A 19 -2.66 -10.08 -3.75
CA ALA A 19 -1.62 -10.99 -4.22
C ALA A 19 -1.12 -11.93 -3.12
N LEU A 20 -1.09 -11.49 -1.85
CA LEU A 20 -0.72 -12.33 -0.69
C LEU A 20 -1.83 -13.38 -0.41
N LEU A 21 -3.09 -13.01 -0.63
CA LEU A 21 -4.24 -13.89 -0.54
C LEU A 21 -4.38 -14.84 -1.74
N ARG A 22 -3.82 -14.48 -2.91
CA ARG A 22 -3.74 -15.36 -4.09
C ARG A 22 -2.58 -16.35 -4.00
N ASP A 23 -1.34 -15.88 -3.86
CA ASP A 23 -0.15 -16.72 -3.65
C ASP A 23 0.52 -16.49 -2.28
N GLY A 24 0.60 -17.56 -1.48
CA GLY A 24 1.22 -17.54 -0.15
C GLY A 24 2.74 -17.37 -0.18
N SER A 25 3.40 -17.64 -1.31
CA SER A 25 4.85 -17.45 -1.42
C SER A 25 5.26 -15.96 -1.34
N HIS A 26 4.37 -15.03 -1.73
CA HIS A 26 4.56 -13.61 -1.44
C HIS A 26 4.43 -13.30 0.05
N ALA A 27 3.36 -13.77 0.72
CA ALA A 27 3.17 -13.55 2.16
C ALA A 27 4.36 -14.07 2.96
N LYS A 28 4.88 -15.26 2.60
CA LYS A 28 6.11 -15.82 3.18
C LYS A 28 7.35 -14.95 2.95
N LYS A 29 7.54 -14.38 1.75
CA LYS A 29 8.68 -13.49 1.47
C LYS A 29 8.58 -12.15 2.24
N TRP A 30 7.36 -11.64 2.47
CA TRP A 30 7.13 -10.49 3.36
C TRP A 30 7.38 -10.80 4.83
N ARG A 31 6.97 -11.98 5.30
CA ARG A 31 7.34 -12.49 6.62
C ARG A 31 8.85 -12.62 6.77
N GLU A 32 9.56 -13.13 5.76
CA GLU A 32 11.02 -13.23 5.79
C GLU A 32 11.69 -11.85 5.89
N LEU A 33 11.10 -10.79 5.31
CA LEU A 33 11.59 -9.41 5.47
C LEU A 33 11.36 -8.92 6.90
N TYR A 34 10.15 -9.14 7.45
CA TYR A 34 9.82 -8.82 8.84
C TYR A 34 10.73 -9.56 9.85
N GLU A 35 11.03 -10.83 9.59
CA GLU A 35 11.96 -11.65 10.38
C GLU A 35 13.45 -11.31 10.15
N GLY A 36 13.77 -10.30 9.32
CA GLY A 36 15.14 -9.85 9.05
C GLY A 36 16.00 -10.81 8.23
N LYS A 37 15.38 -11.80 7.56
CA LYS A 37 16.06 -12.90 6.84
C LYS A 37 16.40 -12.57 5.39
N VAL A 38 15.71 -11.58 4.80
CA VAL A 38 15.84 -11.18 3.39
C VAL A 38 15.82 -9.65 3.30
N SER A 39 16.47 -9.12 2.28
CA SER A 39 16.43 -7.69 1.94
C SER A 39 15.13 -7.33 1.20
N VAL A 40 14.69 -6.07 1.32
CA VAL A 40 13.52 -5.56 0.57
C VAL A 40 13.72 -5.67 -0.95
N LYS A 41 14.98 -5.57 -1.42
CA LYS A 41 15.37 -5.77 -2.82
C LYS A 41 14.94 -7.13 -3.35
N GLU A 42 15.17 -8.22 -2.60
CA GLU A 42 14.74 -9.56 -3.01
C GLU A 42 13.21 -9.73 -3.04
N VAL A 43 12.48 -8.94 -2.24
CA VAL A 43 11.01 -8.93 -2.28
C VAL A 43 10.54 -8.30 -3.59
N PHE A 44 11.14 -7.17 -3.98
CA PHE A 44 10.87 -6.52 -5.26
C PHE A 44 11.31 -7.38 -6.46
N GLU A 45 12.47 -8.04 -6.39
CA GLU A 45 12.94 -8.98 -7.42
C GLU A 45 11.98 -10.15 -7.62
N LYS A 46 11.40 -10.69 -6.54
CA LYS A 46 10.33 -11.68 -6.64
C LYS A 46 9.08 -11.09 -7.31
N ILE A 47 8.61 -9.94 -6.86
CA ILE A 47 7.38 -9.30 -7.40
C ILE A 47 7.53 -8.99 -8.89
N ALA A 48 8.65 -8.41 -9.32
CA ALA A 48 8.93 -8.17 -10.74
C ALA A 48 9.03 -9.49 -11.55
N LYS A 49 9.72 -10.51 -11.00
CA LYS A 49 9.86 -11.83 -11.64
C LYS A 49 8.53 -12.57 -11.81
N ASP A 50 7.60 -12.40 -10.88
CA ASP A 50 6.23 -12.94 -10.96
C ASP A 50 5.32 -12.12 -11.90
N GLY A 51 5.90 -11.16 -12.65
CA GLY A 51 5.27 -10.45 -13.76
C GLY A 51 4.50 -9.19 -13.38
N TYR A 52 4.64 -8.67 -12.16
CA TYR A 52 3.97 -7.44 -11.75
C TYR A 52 4.79 -6.20 -12.16
N ASN A 53 4.14 -5.25 -12.84
CA ASN A 53 4.76 -4.01 -13.36
C ASN A 53 4.16 -2.72 -12.78
N ALA A 54 3.23 -2.86 -11.83
CA ALA A 54 2.71 -1.80 -10.98
C ALA A 54 2.55 -2.33 -9.56
N THR A 55 2.61 -1.47 -8.54
CA THR A 55 2.49 -1.88 -7.13
C THR A 55 1.56 -0.94 -6.37
N MET A 56 0.80 -1.48 -5.43
CA MET A 56 -0.24 -0.79 -4.71
C MET A 56 -0.36 -1.29 -3.27
N ASP A 57 -0.92 -0.41 -2.44
CA ASP A 57 -1.31 -0.69 -1.06
C ASP A 57 -0.14 -1.21 -0.18
N ASN A 58 -0.48 -1.62 1.02
CA ASN A 58 0.43 -2.33 1.90
C ASN A 58 0.80 -3.71 1.34
N PRO A 59 1.96 -4.26 1.74
CA PRO A 59 3.06 -3.58 2.42
C PRO A 59 3.96 -2.78 1.45
N MET A 60 3.63 -2.67 0.16
CA MET A 60 4.50 -2.03 -0.84
C MET A 60 4.65 -0.51 -0.63
N CYS A 61 3.57 0.19 -0.25
CA CYS A 61 3.59 1.64 0.01
C CYS A 61 4.59 2.07 1.10
N GLU A 62 4.92 1.18 2.04
CA GLU A 62 5.94 1.42 3.07
C GLU A 62 7.32 1.69 2.45
N TYR A 63 7.67 0.97 1.38
CA TYR A 63 9.02 0.94 0.81
C TYR A 63 9.15 1.74 -0.48
N PHE A 64 8.39 2.82 -0.61
CA PHE A 64 8.30 3.62 -1.83
C PHE A 64 9.67 4.18 -2.25
N ALA A 65 10.39 4.81 -1.32
CA ALA A 65 11.69 5.42 -1.58
C ALA A 65 12.79 4.38 -1.91
N GLU A 66 12.61 3.12 -1.51
CA GLU A 66 13.47 2.00 -1.91
C GLU A 66 13.14 1.49 -3.31
N GLN A 67 11.85 1.43 -3.70
CA GLN A 67 11.45 1.08 -5.06
C GLN A 67 11.99 2.08 -6.07
N MET A 68 11.88 3.39 -5.82
CA MET A 68 12.41 4.43 -6.73
C MET A 68 13.93 4.33 -6.93
N LYS A 69 14.67 3.81 -5.96
CA LYS A 69 16.13 3.60 -6.05
C LYS A 69 16.50 2.36 -6.85
N MET A 70 15.65 1.32 -6.82
CA MET A 70 15.85 0.11 -7.60
C MET A 70 15.36 0.27 -9.06
N PHE A 71 14.34 1.10 -9.27
CA PHE A 71 13.66 1.31 -10.54
C PHE A 71 13.61 2.82 -10.86
N PRO A 72 14.71 3.41 -11.34
CA PRO A 72 14.86 4.86 -11.45
C PRO A 72 13.93 5.53 -12.48
N ASP A 73 13.43 4.76 -13.45
CA ASP A 73 12.41 5.20 -14.42
C ASP A 73 11.00 5.32 -13.80
N ALA A 74 10.78 4.82 -12.58
CA ALA A 74 9.46 4.72 -11.98
C ALA A 74 8.86 6.10 -11.66
N GLN A 75 7.61 6.27 -12.08
CA GLN A 75 6.71 7.32 -11.60
C GLN A 75 6.07 6.96 -10.26
N VAL A 76 5.49 7.95 -9.61
CA VAL A 76 4.81 7.84 -8.32
C VAL A 76 3.53 8.62 -8.38
N ILE A 77 2.46 8.03 -7.84
CA ILE A 77 1.18 8.72 -7.74
C ILE A 77 0.70 8.79 -6.30
N LEU A 78 0.41 10.02 -5.89
CA LEU A 78 -0.13 10.41 -4.60
C LEU A 78 -1.65 10.54 -4.72
N THR A 79 -2.38 9.55 -4.21
CA THR A 79 -3.85 9.57 -4.23
C THR A 79 -4.41 10.32 -3.03
N LEU A 80 -5.07 11.43 -3.31
CA LEU A 80 -5.73 12.27 -2.33
C LEU A 80 -7.19 11.82 -2.13
N HIS A 81 -7.60 11.78 -0.87
CA HIS A 81 -8.96 11.47 -0.49
C HIS A 81 -9.90 12.67 -0.77
N PRO A 82 -11.10 12.48 -1.36
CA PRO A 82 -11.98 13.58 -1.80
C PRO A 82 -12.65 14.36 -0.66
N LYS A 83 -12.43 13.93 0.59
CA LYS A 83 -12.81 14.63 1.83
C LYS A 83 -11.60 14.84 2.73
N GLU A 84 -10.42 14.98 2.11
CA GLU A 84 -9.13 15.28 2.74
C GLU A 84 -8.79 14.31 3.89
N ALA A 85 -7.90 14.72 4.78
CA ALA A 85 -7.37 13.93 5.89
C ALA A 85 -8.47 13.39 6.83
N ALA A 86 -9.50 14.19 7.13
CA ALA A 86 -10.60 13.76 8.02
C ALA A 86 -11.46 12.65 7.40
N GLY A 87 -11.70 12.71 6.09
CA GLY A 87 -12.38 11.63 5.37
C GLY A 87 -11.51 10.38 5.21
N TRP A 88 -10.20 10.55 5.05
CA TRP A 88 -9.25 9.44 5.02
C TRP A 88 -9.20 8.73 6.37
N GLU A 89 -9.07 9.48 7.48
CA GLU A 89 -9.07 8.96 8.85
C GLU A 89 -10.32 8.12 9.14
N LYS A 90 -11.51 8.63 8.79
CA LYS A 90 -12.76 7.88 8.96
C LYS A 90 -12.78 6.57 8.16
N SER A 91 -12.28 6.60 6.93
CA SER A 91 -12.19 5.40 6.08
C SER A 91 -11.20 4.38 6.64
N PHE A 92 -9.99 4.84 6.98
CA PHE A 92 -8.91 4.02 7.51
C PHE A 92 -9.27 3.39 8.87
N SER A 93 -10.05 4.09 9.70
CA SER A 93 -10.57 3.56 10.97
C SER A 93 -11.41 2.29 10.76
N THR A 94 -12.33 2.29 9.80
CA THR A 94 -13.17 1.12 9.48
C THR A 94 -12.35 -0.07 8.94
N LEU A 95 -11.26 0.22 8.20
CA LEU A 95 -10.30 -0.82 7.81
C LEU A 95 -9.58 -1.39 9.04
N MET A 96 -9.08 -0.53 9.94
CA MET A 96 -8.32 -0.95 11.12
C MET A 96 -9.14 -1.75 12.13
N GLU A 97 -10.42 -1.41 12.35
CA GLU A 97 -11.37 -2.24 13.11
C GLU A 97 -11.43 -3.67 12.56
N THR A 98 -11.54 -3.80 11.23
CA THR A 98 -11.59 -5.10 10.53
C THR A 98 -10.25 -5.85 10.64
N VAL A 99 -9.13 -5.18 10.40
CA VAL A 99 -7.79 -5.78 10.46
C VAL A 99 -7.43 -6.24 11.87
N ARG A 100 -7.78 -5.48 12.91
CA ARG A 100 -7.63 -5.86 14.33
C ARG A 100 -8.39 -7.13 14.65
N VAL A 101 -9.67 -7.24 14.25
CA VAL A 101 -10.50 -8.44 14.51
C VAL A 101 -9.94 -9.70 13.83
N GLN A 102 -9.33 -9.56 12.65
CA GLN A 102 -8.69 -10.67 11.91
C GLN A 102 -7.26 -11.01 12.38
N SER A 103 -6.57 -10.07 13.04
CA SER A 103 -5.16 -10.23 13.45
C SER A 103 -5.01 -10.53 14.94
N SER A 104 -6.08 -10.39 15.73
CA SER A 104 -6.06 -10.69 17.16
C SER A 104 -5.84 -12.19 17.44
N PRO A 105 -4.95 -12.57 18.37
CA PRO A 105 -4.75 -13.95 18.80
C PRO A 105 -5.93 -14.52 19.61
N PHE A 106 -6.93 -13.71 19.94
CA PHE A 106 -8.21 -14.14 20.50
C PHE A 106 -9.34 -13.24 20.01
N SER A 107 -10.39 -13.83 19.43
CA SER A 107 -11.56 -13.10 18.93
C SER A 107 -12.82 -13.96 19.07
N LEU A 108 -13.94 -13.34 19.45
CA LEU A 108 -15.25 -14.00 19.47
C LEU A 108 -15.88 -14.09 18.07
N PHE A 109 -15.38 -13.30 17.11
CA PHE A 109 -15.96 -13.14 15.77
C PHE A 109 -15.01 -13.61 14.63
N TYR A 110 -13.77 -13.97 14.97
CA TYR A 110 -12.81 -14.57 14.03
C TYR A 110 -12.32 -15.91 14.60
N PRO A 111 -12.52 -17.05 13.90
CA PRO A 111 -12.29 -18.37 14.47
C PRO A 111 -10.80 -18.62 14.70
N ASN A 112 -10.40 -18.66 15.98
CA ASN A 112 -8.99 -18.62 16.39
C ASN A 112 -8.12 -19.79 15.86
N PHE A 113 -8.73 -20.89 15.43
CA PHE A 113 -7.97 -21.99 14.82
C PHE A 113 -7.29 -21.60 13.50
N LEU A 114 -7.77 -20.55 12.81
CA LEU A 114 -7.13 -20.03 11.60
C LEU A 114 -5.71 -19.52 11.87
N SER A 115 -5.42 -19.06 13.09
CA SER A 115 -4.09 -18.60 13.53
C SER A 115 -3.01 -19.68 13.49
N PHE A 116 -3.39 -20.97 13.44
CA PHE A 116 -2.46 -22.09 13.26
C PHE A 116 -2.14 -22.40 11.79
N ILE A 117 -2.87 -21.82 10.83
CA ILE A 117 -2.59 -22.00 9.40
C ILE A 117 -1.36 -21.16 9.05
N PRO A 118 -0.25 -21.75 8.53
CA PRO A 118 0.99 -21.00 8.28
C PRO A 118 0.79 -19.76 7.40
N ARG A 119 -0.08 -19.86 6.38
CA ARG A 119 -0.43 -18.73 5.51
C ARG A 119 -1.05 -17.53 6.24
N VAL A 120 -1.81 -17.77 7.31
CA VAL A 120 -2.41 -16.71 8.14
C VAL A 120 -1.35 -16.07 9.03
N GLN A 121 -0.40 -16.86 9.54
CA GLN A 121 0.78 -16.35 10.26
C GLN A 121 1.65 -15.48 9.34
N ASP A 122 1.90 -15.93 8.11
CA ASP A 122 2.68 -15.20 7.11
C ASP A 122 1.98 -13.87 6.71
N LEU A 123 0.65 -13.88 6.57
CA LEU A 123 -0.14 -12.67 6.32
C LEU A 123 -0.10 -11.70 7.52
N ASN A 124 -0.21 -12.20 8.75
CA ASN A 124 -0.17 -11.35 9.95
C ASN A 124 1.24 -10.80 10.21
N ALA A 125 2.30 -11.54 9.88
CA ALA A 125 3.68 -11.03 9.87
C ALA A 125 3.89 -9.96 8.78
N ALA A 126 3.31 -10.12 7.59
CA ALA A 126 3.32 -9.07 6.56
C ALA A 126 2.57 -7.81 7.00
N ARG A 127 1.44 -7.96 7.70
CA ARG A 127 0.67 -6.84 8.30
C ARG A 127 1.48 -6.07 9.35
N CYS A 128 2.44 -6.70 10.03
CA CYS A 128 3.31 -6.00 10.98
C CYS A 128 4.23 -4.94 10.35
N LEU A 129 4.36 -4.88 9.02
CA LEU A 129 5.10 -3.83 8.33
C LEU A 129 4.26 -2.54 8.12
N MET A 130 2.93 -2.64 8.23
CA MET A 130 2.00 -1.53 8.02
C MET A 130 2.21 -0.41 9.07
N GLY A 131 2.41 0.81 8.59
CA GLY A 131 2.70 2.00 9.40
C GLY A 131 4.19 2.21 9.73
N GLN A 132 5.09 1.26 9.43
CA GLN A 132 6.48 1.31 9.88
C GLN A 132 7.25 2.51 9.31
N LYS A 133 7.16 2.71 8.00
CA LYS A 133 7.79 3.79 7.24
C LYS A 133 6.79 4.88 6.87
N THR A 134 5.53 4.51 6.67
CA THR A 134 4.47 5.45 6.28
C THR A 134 3.95 6.29 7.46
N MET A 135 3.97 5.77 8.69
CA MET A 135 3.53 6.46 9.92
C MET A 135 4.62 6.53 11.01
N TRP A 136 5.85 6.13 10.69
CA TRP A 136 7.02 6.11 11.59
C TRP A 136 6.81 5.29 12.89
N LEU A 137 6.08 4.18 12.79
CA LEU A 137 5.79 3.29 13.91
C LEU A 137 6.79 2.12 14.04
N GLU A 138 6.81 1.52 15.22
CA GLU A 138 7.47 0.22 15.43
C GLU A 138 6.65 -0.91 14.76
N PRO A 139 7.28 -2.02 14.33
CA PRO A 139 6.56 -3.13 13.71
C PRO A 139 5.41 -3.67 14.57
N CYS A 140 4.34 -4.11 13.91
CA CYS A 140 3.06 -4.52 14.49
C CYS A 140 2.28 -3.45 15.29
N LYS A 141 2.87 -2.30 15.64
CA LYS A 141 2.26 -1.34 16.58
C LYS A 141 0.91 -0.81 16.10
N LEU A 142 0.80 -0.49 14.81
CA LEU A 142 -0.48 -0.07 14.21
C LEU A 142 -1.57 -1.15 14.31
N ILE A 143 -1.20 -2.43 14.26
CA ILE A 143 -2.14 -3.56 14.26
C ILE A 143 -2.67 -3.86 15.67
N TYR A 144 -1.80 -3.81 16.69
CA TYR A 144 -2.15 -4.22 18.06
C TYR A 144 -2.47 -3.06 19.02
N GLU A 145 -1.91 -1.86 18.79
CA GLU A 145 -2.11 -0.67 19.65
C GLU A 145 -2.98 0.41 18.98
N TYR A 146 -3.76 0.03 17.96
CA TYR A 146 -4.60 0.97 17.19
C TYR A 146 -5.49 1.86 18.08
N ASP A 147 -6.08 1.29 19.12
CA ASP A 147 -7.01 1.97 20.05
C ASP A 147 -6.34 2.92 21.05
N GLN A 148 -5.01 3.04 21.05
CA GLN A 148 -4.29 4.03 21.86
C GLN A 148 -4.14 5.40 21.15
N HIS A 149 -4.51 5.50 19.88
CA HIS A 149 -4.43 6.73 19.10
C HIS A 149 -5.65 7.64 19.36
N ARG A 150 -5.43 8.96 19.30
CA ARG A 150 -6.49 9.96 19.51
C ARG A 150 -7.13 10.33 18.17
N GLU A 151 -8.38 10.78 18.21
CA GLU A 151 -9.04 11.42 17.06
C GLU A 151 -8.16 12.55 16.48
N GLY A 152 -8.04 12.61 15.15
CA GLY A 152 -7.16 13.52 14.42
C GLY A 152 -5.71 13.04 14.28
N TRP A 153 -5.29 11.98 14.99
CA TRP A 153 -3.94 11.42 14.83
C TRP A 153 -3.73 10.83 13.45
N LEU A 154 -4.72 10.10 12.92
CA LEU A 154 -4.65 9.50 11.59
C LEU A 154 -4.57 10.58 10.50
N ALA A 155 -5.44 11.60 10.55
CA ALA A 155 -5.38 12.77 9.67
C ALA A 155 -4.01 13.46 9.72
N THR A 156 -3.41 13.56 10.91
CA THR A 156 -2.05 14.10 11.09
C THR A 156 -0.97 13.25 10.40
N GLN A 157 -1.08 11.91 10.42
CA GLN A 157 -0.14 11.05 9.70
C GLN A 157 -0.35 11.12 8.19
N TYR A 158 -1.59 11.15 7.71
CA TYR A 158 -1.92 11.31 6.29
C TYR A 158 -1.25 12.56 5.69
N GLU A 159 -1.33 13.73 6.34
CA GLU A 159 -0.70 14.94 5.78
C GLU A 159 0.82 14.95 5.89
N LYS A 160 1.41 14.44 6.98
CA LYS A 160 2.87 14.23 7.07
C LYS A 160 3.37 13.30 5.96
N HIS A 161 2.59 12.29 5.66
CA HIS A 161 2.88 11.30 4.65
C HIS A 161 2.79 11.90 3.23
N ASN A 162 1.71 12.62 2.91
CA ASN A 162 1.59 13.38 1.67
C ASN A 162 2.78 14.34 1.47
N ALA A 163 3.17 15.06 2.53
CA ALA A 163 4.33 15.95 2.51
C ALA A 163 5.66 15.21 2.29
N MET A 164 5.84 14.04 2.89
CA MET A 164 7.02 13.18 2.65
C MET A 164 7.10 12.76 1.16
N VAL A 165 5.98 12.39 0.53
CA VAL A 165 5.96 12.04 -0.90
C VAL A 165 6.37 13.22 -1.76
N ARG A 166 5.73 14.39 -1.57
CA ARG A 166 6.08 15.66 -2.24
C ARG A 166 7.53 16.10 -2.03
N THR A 167 8.19 15.62 -0.98
CA THR A 167 9.61 15.92 -0.67
C THR A 167 10.59 14.93 -1.28
N LEU A 168 10.20 13.66 -1.43
CA LEU A 168 11.09 12.57 -1.88
C LEU A 168 10.90 12.14 -3.34
N VAL A 169 9.80 12.54 -3.98
CA VAL A 169 9.53 12.31 -5.40
C VAL A 169 9.81 13.59 -6.18
N PRO A 170 10.63 13.55 -7.26
CA PRO A 170 10.76 14.68 -8.19
C PRO A 170 9.42 15.03 -8.87
N GLU A 171 9.15 16.32 -9.09
CA GLU A 171 7.88 16.81 -9.64
C GLU A 171 7.56 16.19 -11.02
N GLU A 172 8.57 15.97 -11.86
CA GLU A 172 8.41 15.33 -13.17
C GLU A 172 8.07 13.83 -13.12
N LYS A 173 8.09 13.23 -11.92
CA LYS A 173 7.71 11.84 -11.65
C LYS A 173 6.50 11.72 -10.71
N LEU A 174 6.01 12.83 -10.16
CA LEU A 174 4.88 12.86 -9.25
C LEU A 174 3.60 13.27 -10.00
N LEU A 175 2.58 12.43 -9.96
CA LEU A 175 1.21 12.85 -10.25
C LEU A 175 0.41 12.85 -8.95
N GLU A 176 -0.29 13.94 -8.66
CA GLU A 176 -1.29 13.99 -7.60
C GLU A 176 -2.69 13.78 -8.20
N PHE A 177 -3.52 12.98 -7.53
CA PHE A 177 -4.84 12.65 -8.04
C PHE A 177 -5.89 12.55 -6.93
N THR A 178 -6.99 13.28 -7.04
CA THR A 178 -8.10 13.26 -6.08
C THR A 178 -9.27 12.41 -6.58
N VAL A 179 -9.80 11.53 -5.73
CA VAL A 179 -10.87 10.58 -6.07
C VAL A 179 -12.27 11.23 -6.07
N THR A 180 -12.48 12.26 -6.90
CA THR A 180 -13.75 13.01 -7.02
C THR A 180 -14.57 12.69 -8.27
N GLU A 181 -13.93 12.32 -9.39
CA GLU A 181 -14.58 12.38 -10.72
C GLU A 181 -14.66 11.04 -11.47
N GLY A 182 -15.38 11.05 -12.59
CA GLY A 182 -15.94 9.88 -13.29
C GLY A 182 -14.97 8.98 -14.09
N TRP A 183 -13.70 8.90 -13.72
CA TRP A 183 -12.68 7.88 -14.05
C TRP A 183 -12.43 7.40 -15.50
N VAL A 184 -13.47 7.00 -16.24
CA VAL A 184 -13.37 6.14 -17.43
C VAL A 184 -13.33 6.95 -18.73
N ASN A 185 -13.94 8.15 -18.73
CA ASN A 185 -14.15 8.94 -19.95
C ASN A 185 -13.33 10.23 -19.99
N ASP A 186 -12.52 10.55 -18.97
CA ASP A 186 -11.62 11.71 -19.04
C ASP A 186 -10.39 11.39 -19.90
N SER A 187 -10.45 11.81 -21.15
CA SER A 187 -9.34 11.74 -22.09
C SER A 187 -8.15 12.59 -21.68
N ALA A 188 -8.29 13.60 -20.81
CA ALA A 188 -7.17 14.38 -20.30
C ALA A 188 -6.38 13.61 -19.22
N PHE A 189 -7.04 12.90 -18.30
CA PHE A 189 -6.40 11.94 -17.41
C PHE A 189 -5.69 10.83 -18.19
N ILE A 190 -6.39 10.17 -19.13
CA ILE A 190 -5.81 9.10 -19.95
C ILE A 190 -4.66 9.62 -20.84
N ALA A 191 -4.73 10.86 -21.35
CA ALA A 191 -3.63 11.46 -22.11
C ALA A 191 -2.46 11.93 -21.24
N ARG A 192 -2.68 12.38 -19.99
CA ARG A 192 -1.58 12.69 -19.05
C ARG A 192 -0.84 11.42 -18.64
N LEU A 193 -1.58 10.38 -18.28
CA LEU A 193 -1.04 9.02 -18.13
C LEU A 193 -0.33 8.58 -19.42
N GLY A 194 -0.95 8.82 -20.58
CA GLY A 194 -0.46 8.54 -21.94
C GLY A 194 0.89 9.18 -22.27
N LEU A 195 1.09 10.44 -21.85
CA LEU A 195 2.31 11.22 -22.07
C LEU A 195 3.39 10.93 -21.03
N MET A 196 2.99 10.47 -19.84
CA MET A 196 3.89 10.04 -18.78
C MET A 196 4.35 8.56 -18.95
N LEU A 197 3.53 7.70 -19.57
CA LEU A 197 3.62 6.24 -19.76
C LEU A 197 4.90 5.50 -19.33
N LYS A 198 5.18 5.47 -18.01
CA LYS A 198 5.64 4.27 -17.31
C LYS A 198 5.01 4.13 -15.92
N VAL A 199 3.68 3.97 -15.92
CA VAL A 199 2.84 3.40 -14.83
C VAL A 199 2.62 4.29 -13.59
N VAL A 200 1.77 3.83 -12.65
CA VAL A 200 0.55 4.49 -12.08
C VAL A 200 -0.06 3.39 -11.11
N ILE A 201 -0.86 3.43 -10.00
CA ILE A 201 -1.36 4.33 -8.90
C ILE A 201 -1.89 3.51 -7.67
N TYR A 202 -1.94 4.11 -6.44
CA TYR A 202 -2.79 3.90 -5.23
C TYR A 202 -2.33 3.00 -4.06
N SER A 203 -2.63 3.47 -2.85
CA SER A 203 -2.53 2.75 -1.57
C SER A 203 -3.52 3.33 -0.54
N TRP A 204 -3.91 2.54 0.47
CA TRP A 204 -4.62 3.09 1.64
C TRP A 204 -3.75 3.98 2.53
N ILE A 205 -2.41 3.96 2.36
CA ILE A 205 -1.50 4.94 2.97
C ILE A 205 -0.67 5.61 1.85
N PRO A 206 -0.69 6.96 1.68
CA PRO A 206 -0.55 7.57 0.34
C PRO A 206 0.80 7.53 -0.45
N VAL A 207 1.45 6.38 -0.67
CA VAL A 207 2.43 6.22 -1.78
C VAL A 207 2.26 4.97 -2.63
N THR A 208 2.72 5.12 -3.88
CA THR A 208 2.70 4.13 -4.95
C THR A 208 4.03 4.18 -5.69
N VAL A 209 4.69 3.06 -5.95
CA VAL A 209 5.86 3.01 -6.84
C VAL A 209 5.82 1.73 -7.68
N LEU A 210 6.69 1.67 -8.69
CA LEU A 210 6.56 0.83 -9.86
C LEU A 210 7.91 0.16 -10.11
N LEU A 211 7.85 -1.02 -10.72
CA LEU A 211 9.02 -1.85 -10.96
C LEU A 211 9.18 -1.99 -12.48
N LEU A 212 10.33 -1.55 -13.01
CA LEU A 212 10.61 -1.36 -14.45
C LEU A 212 11.96 -1.99 -14.85
#